data_AF-A0A1E3X4B6-F1
#
_entry.id   AF-A0A1E3X4B6-F1
#
_cell.length_a   1.000
_cell.length_b   1.000
_cell.length_c   1.000
_cell.angle_alpha   90.00
_cell.angle_beta   90.00
_cell.angle_gamma   90.00
#
_symmetry.space_group_name_H-M   'P 1'
#
loop_
_entity.id
_entity.type
_entity.pdbx_description
1 polymer ?
#
loop_
_entity_poly.entity_id
_entity_poly.type
_entity_poly.pdbx_seq_one_letter_code
_entity_poly.pdbx_strand_id
1 'polypeptide(L)'
;MLFKEMMQEEKYKGQLFGEIASLTIPRSQNILFDILKDENLHNRIVNGSDYPIPALNILKPTKALYKVGYITKEDKIALDEIYSYNPLLFDFVVKRTIKDPNTGKHLPESMFMPIELLKLPMVK
;
A
#
# COMPACT_ATOMS: atom_id res chain seq x y z
N MET A 1 7.70 16.79 -1.66
CA MET A 1 8.32 15.76 -0.78
C MET A 1 9.58 15.34 -1.49
N LEU A 2 10.74 15.46 -0.84
CA LEU A 2 12.05 15.18 -1.42
C LEU A 2 12.10 13.85 -2.19
N PHE A 3 11.48 12.80 -1.67
CA PHE A 3 11.38 11.52 -2.35
C PHE A 3 10.77 11.62 -3.76
N LYS A 4 9.68 12.40 -3.96
CA LYS A 4 9.08 12.59 -5.30
C LYS A 4 10.03 13.36 -6.23
N GLU A 5 10.75 14.34 -5.71
CA GLU A 5 11.73 15.12 -6.49
C GLU A 5 12.87 14.21 -6.96
N MET A 6 13.42 13.37 -6.07
CA MET A 6 14.43 12.38 -6.45
C MET A 6 13.88 11.36 -7.45
N MET A 7 12.63 10.92 -7.30
CA MET A 7 12.01 9.98 -8.25
C MET A 7 11.90 10.54 -9.68
N GLN A 8 11.95 11.87 -9.86
CA GLN A 8 11.93 12.51 -11.18
C GLN A 8 13.32 12.62 -11.81
N GLU A 9 14.41 12.45 -11.07
CA GLU A 9 15.76 12.53 -11.63
C GLU A 9 16.15 11.21 -12.33
N GLU A 10 16.58 11.29 -13.59
CA GLU A 10 16.94 10.12 -14.40
C GLU A 10 18.04 9.27 -13.74
N LYS A 11 18.96 9.90 -12.99
CA LYS A 11 20.04 9.23 -12.28
C LYS A 11 19.56 8.19 -11.26
N TYR A 12 18.32 8.30 -10.77
CA TYR A 12 17.74 7.39 -9.78
C TYR A 12 16.80 6.35 -10.39
N LYS A 13 16.61 6.35 -11.71
CA LYS A 13 15.77 5.36 -12.39
C LYS A 13 16.37 3.96 -12.26
N GLY A 14 15.57 3.02 -11.75
CA GLY A 14 16.01 1.66 -11.46
C GLY A 14 16.91 1.51 -10.23
N GLN A 15 17.19 2.60 -9.50
CA GLN A 15 18.01 2.59 -8.28
C GLN A 15 17.22 3.00 -7.04
N LEU A 16 16.26 3.91 -7.20
CA LEU A 16 15.39 4.37 -6.11
C LEU A 16 14.04 3.67 -6.18
N PHE A 17 13.68 3.06 -5.06
CA PHE A 17 12.39 2.39 -4.83
C PHE A 17 11.78 2.88 -3.52
N GLY A 18 10.46 2.78 -3.42
CA GLY A 18 9.71 3.04 -2.20
C GLY A 18 8.73 1.91 -1.88
N GLU A 19 8.15 1.95 -0.70
CA GLU A 19 7.20 0.93 -0.24
C GLU A 19 5.96 1.57 0.43
N ILE A 20 4.91 0.76 0.67
CA ILE A 20 3.58 1.25 1.09
C ILE A 20 3.07 0.78 2.46
N ALA A 21 3.92 0.22 3.33
CA ALA A 21 3.53 -0.39 4.61
C ALA A 21 2.72 0.55 5.50
N SER A 22 3.11 1.82 5.55
CA SER A 22 2.48 2.82 6.40
C SER A 22 1.43 3.68 5.69
N LEU A 23 1.17 3.44 4.40
CA LEU A 23 0.26 4.30 3.63
C LEU A 23 -1.22 4.01 3.87
N THR A 24 -1.56 2.85 4.44
CA THR A 24 -2.93 2.50 4.81
C THR A 24 -3.32 2.97 6.22
N ILE A 25 -2.43 3.71 6.90
CA ILE A 25 -2.72 4.40 8.15
C ILE A 25 -3.51 5.69 7.83
N PRO A 26 -4.57 6.03 8.57
CA PRO A 26 -5.41 7.20 8.25
C PRO A 26 -4.67 8.54 8.09
N ARG A 27 -3.51 8.71 8.76
CA ARG A 27 -2.70 9.94 8.66
C ARG A 27 -1.91 10.05 7.34
N SER A 28 -1.71 8.94 6.63
CA SER A 28 -0.88 8.87 5.41
C SER A 28 -1.72 8.91 4.12
N GLN A 29 -3.04 9.10 4.26
CA GLN A 29 -4.02 9.02 3.18
C GLN A 29 -3.74 9.97 2.00
N ASN A 30 -3.32 11.21 2.29
CA ASN A 30 -2.96 12.17 1.24
C ASN A 30 -1.78 11.69 0.39
N ILE A 31 -0.80 11.02 1.01
CA ILE A 31 0.37 10.47 0.32
C ILE A 31 -0.03 9.30 -0.58
N LEU A 32 -0.95 8.44 -0.09
CA LEU A 32 -1.48 7.32 -0.88
C LEU A 32 -2.15 7.82 -2.16
N PHE A 33 -2.98 8.85 -2.07
CA PHE A 33 -3.61 9.46 -3.24
C PHE A 33 -2.62 10.10 -4.20
N ASP A 34 -1.62 10.78 -3.67
CA ASP A 34 -0.56 11.40 -4.46
C ASP A 34 0.28 10.37 -5.23
N ILE A 35 0.38 9.14 -4.73
CA ILE A 35 1.00 8.01 -5.43
C ILE A 35 0.04 7.43 -6.46
N LEU A 36 -1.24 7.25 -6.13
CA LEU A 36 -2.25 6.74 -7.07
C LEU A 36 -2.40 7.61 -8.32
N LYS A 37 -2.24 8.93 -8.18
CA LYS A 37 -2.31 9.90 -9.29
C LYS A 37 -1.07 9.90 -10.19
N ASP A 38 0.09 9.51 -9.67
CA ASP A 38 1.36 9.60 -10.37
C ASP A 38 1.81 8.21 -10.86
N GLU A 39 1.37 7.85 -12.07
CA GLU A 39 1.64 6.56 -12.69
C GLU A 39 3.15 6.29 -12.87
N ASN A 40 3.99 7.34 -12.93
CA ASN A 40 5.44 7.19 -13.03
C ASN A 40 6.08 6.61 -11.75
N LEU A 41 5.35 6.66 -10.63
CA LEU A 41 5.80 6.04 -9.37
C LEU A 41 5.47 4.55 -9.33
N HIS A 42 4.42 4.09 -10.03
CA HIS A 42 3.86 2.74 -9.83
C HIS A 42 4.84 1.60 -10.10
N ASN A 43 5.79 1.80 -11.01
CA ASN A 43 6.82 0.79 -11.34
C ASN A 43 8.00 0.75 -10.36
N ARG A 44 8.05 1.66 -9.38
CA ARG A 44 9.13 1.79 -8.40
C ARG A 44 8.62 1.80 -6.95
N ILE A 45 7.35 1.50 -6.76
CA ILE A 45 6.72 1.36 -5.46
C ILE A 45 6.33 -0.12 -5.27
N VAL A 46 6.66 -0.69 -4.11
CA VAL A 46 6.38 -2.10 -3.77
C VAL A 46 5.53 -2.23 -2.51
N ASN A 47 4.91 -3.39 -2.35
CA ASN A 47 4.26 -3.77 -1.11
C ASN A 47 5.30 -4.14 -0.04
N GLY A 48 5.38 -3.34 1.03
CA GLY A 48 6.00 -3.71 2.30
C GLY A 48 4.92 -3.81 3.37
N SER A 49 5.00 -4.74 4.31
CA SER A 49 3.99 -4.90 5.39
C SER A 49 4.40 -4.27 6.72
N ASP A 50 5.71 -4.12 6.95
CA ASP A 50 6.29 -3.80 8.26
C ASP A 50 5.89 -4.82 9.35
N TYR A 51 5.65 -6.06 8.94
CA TYR A 51 5.40 -7.17 9.86
C TYR A 51 6.70 -7.53 10.62
N PRO A 52 6.66 -7.81 11.95
CA PRO A 52 5.49 -8.15 12.77
C PRO A 52 4.99 -7.01 13.68
N ILE A 53 4.81 -5.78 13.17
CA ILE A 53 4.22 -4.70 13.99
C ILE A 53 2.94 -5.17 14.70
N PRO A 54 2.88 -5.06 16.04
CA PRO A 54 1.73 -5.53 16.80
C PRO A 54 0.51 -4.62 16.58
N ALA A 55 -0.68 -5.20 16.78
CA ALA A 55 -1.95 -4.46 16.76
C ALA A 55 -2.19 -3.64 15.47
N LEU A 56 -1.96 -4.27 14.31
CA LEU A 56 -2.21 -3.65 12.99
C LEU A 56 -3.63 -3.08 12.84
N ASN A 57 -4.63 -3.67 13.49
CA ASN A 57 -6.00 -3.15 13.51
C ASN A 57 -6.16 -1.79 14.21
N ILE A 58 -5.27 -1.46 15.16
CA ILE A 58 -5.24 -0.14 15.82
C ILE A 58 -4.61 0.89 14.88
N LEU A 59 -3.56 0.50 14.14
CA LEU A 59 -2.88 1.37 13.19
C LEU A 59 -3.69 1.60 11.92
N LYS A 60 -4.41 0.57 11.46
CA LYS A 60 -5.19 0.53 10.22
C LYS A 60 -6.66 0.20 10.53
N PRO A 61 -7.37 1.05 11.31
CA PRO A 61 -8.71 0.73 11.75
C PRO A 61 -9.69 0.73 10.55
N THR A 62 -10.27 -0.43 10.27
CA THR A 62 -11.25 -0.63 9.18
C THR A 62 -12.44 0.33 9.31
N LYS A 63 -12.85 0.66 10.54
CA LYS A 63 -13.86 1.69 10.83
C LYS A 63 -13.49 3.07 10.27
N ALA A 64 -12.21 3.47 10.36
CA ALA A 64 -11.77 4.75 9.81
C ALA A 64 -11.73 4.70 8.28
N LEU A 65 -11.22 3.61 7.71
CA LEU A 65 -11.19 3.40 6.25
C LEU A 65 -12.59 3.46 5.65
N TYR A 66 -13.57 2.80 6.29
CA TYR A 66 -14.98 2.85 5.90
C TYR A 66 -15.56 4.26 5.98
N LYS A 67 -15.32 4.99 7.08
CA LYS A 67 -15.82 6.35 7.27
C LYS A 67 -15.30 7.34 6.22
N VAL A 68 -14.07 7.15 5.75
CA VAL A 68 -13.48 7.99 4.68
C VAL A 68 -13.89 7.50 3.27
N GLY A 69 -14.57 6.36 3.16
CA GLY A 69 -15.09 5.83 1.89
C GLY A 69 -14.08 4.98 1.11
N TYR A 70 -12.97 4.57 1.73
CA TYR A 70 -11.92 3.79 1.08
C TYR A 70 -12.31 2.32 0.87
N ILE A 71 -13.21 1.83 1.70
CA ILE A 71 -13.72 0.47 1.67
C ILE A 71 -15.24 0.51 1.87
N THR A 72 -15.94 -0.49 1.38
CA THR A 72 -17.37 -0.66 1.60
C THR A 72 -17.67 -1.22 3.00
N LYS A 73 -18.96 -1.33 3.33
CA LYS A 73 -19.37 -1.94 4.60
C LYS A 73 -19.08 -3.45 4.59
N GLU A 74 -19.26 -4.08 3.45
CA GLU A 74 -19.01 -5.49 3.18
C GLU A 74 -17.51 -5.80 3.30
N ASP A 75 -16.67 -4.97 2.66
CA ASP A 75 -15.21 -5.04 2.80
C ASP A 75 -14.78 -4.97 4.27
N LYS A 76 -15.34 -4.02 5.03
CA LYS A 76 -15.03 -3.86 6.45
C LYS A 76 -15.30 -5.14 7.25
N ILE A 77 -16.42 -5.80 7.01
CA ILE A 77 -16.80 -7.05 7.70
C ILE A 77 -15.79 -8.15 7.37
N ALA A 78 -15.49 -8.36 6.09
CA ALA A 78 -14.54 -9.37 5.65
C ALA A 78 -13.12 -9.11 6.17
N LEU A 79 -12.67 -7.85 6.16
CA LEU A 79 -11.36 -7.46 6.67
C LEU A 79 -11.23 -7.67 8.18
N ASP A 80 -12.27 -7.36 8.95
CA ASP A 80 -12.28 -7.63 10.40
C ASP A 80 -12.19 -9.14 10.70
N GLU A 81 -12.85 -9.97 9.89
CA GLU A 81 -12.75 -11.43 9.98
C GLU A 81 -11.32 -11.92 9.67
N ILE A 82 -10.73 -11.48 8.55
CA ILE A 82 -9.35 -11.84 8.17
C ILE A 82 -8.37 -11.48 9.29
N TYR A 83 -8.50 -10.29 9.89
CA TYR A 83 -7.62 -9.86 10.99
C TYR A 83 -7.65 -10.82 12.19
N SER A 84 -8.81 -11.38 12.50
CA SER A 84 -8.98 -12.30 13.64
C SER A 84 -8.18 -13.61 13.48
N TYR A 85 -7.86 -13.99 12.25
CA TYR A 85 -7.10 -15.21 11.93
C TYR A 85 -5.65 -14.94 11.54
N ASN A 86 -5.41 -13.92 10.70
CA ASN A 86 -4.11 -13.66 10.12
C ASN A 86 -3.86 -12.15 9.92
N PRO A 87 -3.17 -11.49 10.87
CA PRO A 87 -2.84 -10.08 10.78
C PRO A 87 -1.97 -9.69 9.57
N LEU A 88 -1.09 -10.58 9.11
CA LEU A 88 -0.26 -10.32 7.92
C LEU A 88 -1.12 -10.33 6.65
N LEU A 89 -2.01 -11.32 6.52
CA LEU A 89 -2.95 -11.38 5.40
C LEU A 89 -3.89 -10.19 5.43
N PHE A 90 -4.36 -9.78 6.61
CA PHE A 90 -5.18 -8.58 6.78
C PHE A 90 -4.52 -7.35 6.15
N ASP A 91 -3.25 -7.08 6.46
CA ASP A 91 -2.54 -5.93 5.88
C ASP A 91 -2.50 -5.98 4.35
N PHE A 92 -2.20 -7.15 3.79
CA PHE A 92 -2.18 -7.35 2.35
C PHE A 92 -3.56 -7.10 1.72
N VAL A 93 -4.62 -7.69 2.29
CA VAL A 93 -5.98 -7.57 1.75
C VAL A 93 -6.49 -6.14 1.91
N VAL A 94 -6.24 -5.44 3.02
CA VAL A 94 -6.58 -4.02 3.18
C VAL A 94 -6.05 -3.19 2.01
N LYS A 95 -4.76 -3.35 1.66
CA LYS A 95 -4.14 -2.61 0.56
C LYS A 95 -4.76 -2.96 -0.80
N ARG A 96 -5.11 -4.22 -1.04
CA ARG A 96 -5.79 -4.64 -2.27
C ARG A 96 -7.22 -4.14 -2.37
N THR A 97 -7.90 -3.95 -1.24
CA THR A 97 -9.31 -3.54 -1.19
C THR A 97 -9.51 -2.03 -1.27
N ILE A 98 -8.58 -1.22 -0.74
CA ILE A 98 -8.71 0.24 -0.74
C ILE A 98 -8.89 0.77 -2.16
N LYS A 99 -9.86 1.68 -2.31
CA LYS A 99 -10.09 2.49 -3.50
C LYS A 99 -10.10 3.96 -3.16
N ASP A 100 -9.74 4.79 -4.13
CA ASP A 100 -9.94 6.22 -4.04
C ASP A 100 -11.44 6.55 -4.13
N PRO A 101 -12.04 7.21 -3.12
CA PRO A 101 -13.47 7.51 -3.11
C PRO A 101 -13.88 8.49 -4.23
N ASN A 102 -12.94 9.26 -4.79
CA ASN A 102 -13.24 10.22 -5.86
C ASN A 102 -13.13 9.60 -7.25
N THR A 103 -12.14 8.72 -7.46
CA THR A 103 -11.83 8.17 -8.78
C THR A 103 -12.19 6.69 -8.95
N GLY A 104 -12.46 5.99 -7.85
CA GLY A 104 -12.68 4.54 -7.81
C GLY A 104 -11.40 3.71 -8.08
N LYS A 105 -10.24 4.34 -8.28
CA LYS A 105 -8.99 3.64 -8.57
C LYS A 105 -8.47 2.88 -7.36
N HIS A 106 -8.00 1.66 -7.58
CA HIS A 106 -7.28 0.85 -6.60
C HIS A 106 -5.77 1.03 -6.70
N LEU A 107 -5.03 0.53 -5.72
CA LEU A 107 -3.59 0.38 -5.86
C LEU A 107 -3.26 -0.57 -7.03
N PRO A 108 -2.34 -0.18 -7.92
CA PRO A 108 -2.01 -0.96 -9.10
C PRO A 108 -1.42 -2.31 -8.72
N GLU A 109 -1.69 -3.32 -9.54
CA GLU A 109 -1.22 -4.68 -9.31
C GLU A 109 0.30 -4.79 -9.27
N SER A 110 0.99 -3.96 -10.05
CA SER A 110 2.47 -3.91 -10.11
C SER A 110 3.12 -3.70 -8.75
N MET A 111 2.48 -2.98 -7.81
CA MET A 111 3.00 -2.79 -6.45
C MET A 111 3.04 -4.10 -5.65
N PHE A 112 2.24 -5.10 -6.02
CA PHE A 112 2.15 -6.38 -5.31
C PHE A 112 2.88 -7.50 -6.05
N MET A 113 3.52 -7.19 -7.18
CA MET A 113 4.27 -8.15 -7.99
C MET A 113 5.78 -8.02 -7.75
N PRO A 114 6.56 -9.08 -7.99
CA PRO A 114 8.00 -8.98 -7.95
C PRO A 114 8.53 -7.95 -8.95
N ILE A 115 9.39 -7.05 -8.51
CA ILE A 115 10.18 -6.19 -9.40
C ILE A 115 11.45 -6.95 -9.79
N GLU A 116 11.70 -7.10 -11.10
CA GLU A 116 12.87 -7.79 -11.66
C GLU A 116 14.18 -7.34 -10.99
N LEU A 117 14.35 -6.03 -10.81
CA LEU A 117 15.53 -5.38 -10.21
C LEU A 117 15.68 -5.64 -8.71
N LEU A 118 14.61 -6.06 -8.02
CA LEU A 118 14.63 -6.40 -6.58
C LEU A 118 14.65 -7.92 -6.34
N LYS A 119 14.66 -8.75 -7.39
CA LYS A 119 14.81 -10.20 -7.23
C LYS A 119 16.18 -10.47 -6.63
N LEU A 120 16.20 -11.01 -5.41
CA LEU A 120 17.42 -11.54 -4.84
C LEU A 120 17.94 -12.67 -5.74
N PRO A 121 19.24 -12.75 -6.03
CA PRO A 121 19.79 -13.92 -6.68
C PRO A 121 19.45 -15.13 -5.82
N MET A 122 18.88 -16.17 -6.42
CA MET A 122 18.65 -17.42 -5.70
C MET A 122 20.00 -17.93 -5.21
N VAL A 123 20.18 -17.96 -3.89
CA VAL A 123 21.31 -18.63 -3.28
C VAL A 123 21.11 -20.12 -3.59
N LYS A 124 22.01 -20.67 -4.41
CA LYS A 124 22.05 -22.10 -4.72
C LYS A 124 22.37 -22.92 -3.49
#